data_AF-A0A813FET2-F1
#
_entry.id   AF-A0A813FET2-F1
#
_cell.length_a   1.000
_cell.length_b   1.000
_cell.length_c   1.000
_cell.angle_alpha   90.00
_cell.angle_beta   90.00
_cell.angle_gamma   90.00
#
_symmetry.space_group_name_H-M   'P 1'
#
loop_
_entity.id
_entity.type
_entity.pdbx_description
1 polymer ?
#
loop_
_entity_poly.entity_id
_entity_poly.type
_entity_poly.pdbx_seq_one_letter_code
_entity_poly.pdbx_strand_id
1 'polypeptide(L)'
;MTQLESHDASAKKVKGSYGWDLLHLLKLTWPLLLGNMLEWYEFGVYAYVVPEMQANFFSGSAIETWVGFAVTFVARPFGGFVLGWIADRFGRKISVQLSLGGMIVATVGQGLLPGAY
;
A
#
# COMPACT_ATOMS: atom_id res chain seq x y z
N MET A 1 17.45 11.04 50.95
CA MET A 1 16.34 10.06 50.86
C MET A 1 15.25 10.47 49.87
N THR A 2 15.07 11.77 49.58
CA THR A 2 14.02 12.34 48.71
C THR A 2 14.23 12.26 47.18
N GLN A 3 15.45 11.96 46.69
CA GLN A 3 15.73 11.90 45.24
C GLN A 3 15.41 10.54 44.60
N LEU A 4 15.48 9.45 45.37
CA LEU A 4 15.28 8.08 44.85
C LEU A 4 13.79 7.74 44.63
N GLU A 5 12.88 8.28 45.44
CA GLU A 5 11.43 8.08 45.26
C GLU A 5 10.90 8.83 44.02
N SER A 6 11.52 9.95 43.64
CA SER A 6 11.10 10.74 42.46
C SER A 6 11.42 10.03 41.12
N HIS A 7 12.53 9.31 41.07
CA HIS A 7 12.92 8.51 39.90
C HIS A 7 12.06 7.25 39.77
N ASP A 8 11.72 6.61 40.89
CA ASP A 8 10.90 5.40 40.88
C ASP A 8 9.42 5.71 40.52
N ALA A 9 8.91 6.88 40.93
CA ALA A 9 7.58 7.37 40.55
C ALA A 9 7.45 7.62 39.04
N SER A 10 8.50 8.14 38.38
CA SER A 10 8.52 8.34 36.93
C SER A 10 8.60 7.01 36.16
N ALA A 11 9.37 6.04 36.67
CA ALA A 11 9.49 4.71 36.09
C ALA A 11 8.18 3.91 36.20
N LYS A 12 7.42 4.09 37.30
CA LYS A 12 6.12 3.43 37.50
C LYS A 12 5.03 3.97 36.58
N LYS A 13 5.08 5.27 36.24
CA LYS A 13 4.12 5.92 35.33
C LYS A 13 4.28 5.45 33.87
N VAL A 14 5.52 5.18 33.45
CA VAL A 14 5.83 4.65 32.10
C VAL A 14 5.36 3.21 31.94
N LYS A 15 5.42 2.38 32.99
CA LYS A 15 5.10 0.94 32.93
C LYS A 15 3.60 0.60 32.88
N GLY A 16 2.72 1.54 33.25
CA GLY A 16 1.28 1.30 33.43
C GLY A 16 0.36 1.53 32.22
N SER A 17 0.85 2.09 31.11
CA SER A 17 0.00 2.57 30.00
C SER A 17 0.02 1.68 28.73
N TYR A 18 0.81 0.61 28.66
CA TYR A 18 1.00 -0.08 27.38
C TYR A 18 -0.20 -0.91 26.87
N GLY A 19 -1.07 -1.39 27.76
CA GLY A 19 -2.20 -2.26 27.37
C GLY A 19 -3.23 -1.56 26.48
N TRP A 20 -3.42 -0.26 26.69
CA TRP A 20 -4.32 0.58 25.89
C TRP A 20 -3.61 1.25 24.72
N ASP A 21 -2.31 1.52 24.84
CA ASP A 21 -1.49 2.09 23.76
C ASP A 21 -1.30 1.10 22.61
N LEU A 22 -1.11 -0.19 22.88
CA LEU A 22 -0.93 -1.19 21.82
C LEU A 22 -2.15 -1.27 20.91
N LEU A 23 -3.36 -1.26 21.48
CA LEU A 23 -4.61 -1.29 20.72
C LEU A 23 -4.83 0.00 19.93
N HIS A 24 -4.42 1.16 20.46
CA HIS A 24 -4.48 2.42 19.72
C HIS A 24 -3.47 2.46 18.57
N LEU A 25 -2.24 2.01 18.81
CA LEU A 25 -1.21 1.89 17.79
C LEU A 25 -1.62 0.91 16.69
N LEU A 26 -2.20 -0.24 17.05
CA LEU A 26 -2.72 -1.21 16.08
C LEU A 26 -3.84 -0.60 15.24
N LYS A 27 -4.77 0.15 15.84
CA LYS A 27 -5.82 0.86 15.10
C LYS A 27 -5.27 1.94 14.17
N LEU A 28 -4.15 2.58 14.51
CA LEU A 28 -3.49 3.60 13.70
C LEU A 28 -2.66 3.01 12.55
N THR A 29 -2.02 1.86 12.76
CA THR A 29 -1.14 1.23 11.76
C THR A 29 -1.85 0.23 10.85
N TRP A 30 -2.99 -0.32 11.28
CA TRP A 30 -3.77 -1.26 10.50
C TRP A 30 -4.09 -0.80 9.06
N PRO A 31 -4.48 0.46 8.80
CA PRO A 31 -4.72 0.93 7.43
C PRO A 31 -3.46 0.91 6.56
N LEU A 32 -2.28 1.15 7.14
CA LEU A 32 -0.99 1.10 6.44
C LEU A 32 -0.62 -0.34 6.10
N LEU A 33 -0.85 -1.27 7.04
CA LEU A 33 -0.65 -2.70 6.83
C LEU A 33 -1.57 -3.23 5.73
N LEU A 34 -2.86 -2.88 5.77
CA LEU A 34 -3.82 -3.24 4.73
C LEU A 34 -3.41 -2.71 3.35
N GLY A 35 -2.98 -1.45 3.27
CA GLY A 35 -2.49 -0.87 2.02
C GLY A 35 -1.28 -1.62 1.46
N ASN A 36 -0.30 -1.93 2.30
CA ASN A 36 0.86 -2.71 1.89
C ASN A 36 0.46 -4.14 1.46
N MET A 37 -0.38 -4.83 2.23
CA MET A 37 -0.87 -6.16 1.86
C MET A 37 -1.61 -6.16 0.53
N LEU A 38 -2.44 -5.13 0.27
CA LEU A 38 -3.15 -4.99 -0.99
C LEU A 38 -2.20 -4.75 -2.17
N GLU A 39 -1.17 -3.93 -1.99
CA GLU A 39 -0.15 -3.72 -3.02
C GLU A 39 0.56 -5.03 -3.39
N TRP A 40 0.91 -5.86 -2.40
CA TRP A 40 1.49 -7.18 -2.64
C TRP A 40 0.52 -8.17 -3.29
N TYR A 41 -0.76 -8.11 -2.92
CA TYR A 41 -1.80 -8.92 -3.54
C TYR A 41 -1.92 -8.61 -5.04
N GLU A 42 -1.94 -7.33 -5.41
CA GLU A 42 -1.99 -6.88 -6.80
C GLU A 42 -0.80 -7.36 -7.63
N PHE A 43 0.42 -7.33 -7.08
CA PHE A 43 1.58 -7.90 -7.78
C PHE A 43 1.43 -9.40 -8.05
N GLY A 44 0.84 -10.14 -7.11
CA GLY A 44 0.53 -11.56 -7.29
C GLY A 44 -0.48 -11.81 -8.40
N VAL A 45 -1.58 -11.04 -8.41
CA VAL A 45 -2.62 -11.12 -9.45
C VAL A 45 -2.04 -10.76 -10.82
N TYR A 46 -1.25 -9.68 -10.91
CA TYR A 46 -0.58 -9.29 -12.15
C TYR A 46 0.34 -10.42 -12.66
N ALA A 47 1.18 -11.00 -11.81
CA ALA A 47 2.07 -12.10 -12.19
C ALA A 47 1.30 -13.33 -12.73
N TYR A 48 0.10 -13.60 -12.21
CA TYR A 48 -0.77 -14.66 -12.70
C TYR A 48 -1.39 -14.34 -14.07
N VAL A 49 -1.74 -13.07 -14.33
CA VAL A 49 -2.41 -12.63 -15.58
C VAL A 49 -1.41 -12.37 -16.72
N VAL A 50 -0.15 -12.07 -16.42
CA VAL A 50 0.89 -11.76 -17.42
C VAL A 50 1.04 -12.83 -18.53
N PRO A 51 1.08 -14.15 -18.25
CA PRO A 51 1.18 -15.16 -19.31
C PRO A 51 0.00 -15.15 -20.28
N GLU A 52 -1.22 -14.95 -19.76
CA GLU A 52 -2.45 -14.85 -20.57
C GLU A 52 -2.47 -13.57 -21.41
N MET A 53 -2.00 -12.45 -20.87
CA MET A 53 -1.84 -11.21 -21.64
C MET A 53 -0.80 -11.37 -22.75
N GLN A 54 0.32 -12.05 -22.48
CA GLN A 54 1.37 -12.29 -23.46
C GLN A 54 0.89 -13.15 -24.63
N ALA A 55 0.05 -14.15 -24.37
CA ALA A 55 -0.52 -15.03 -25.39
C ALA A 55 -1.57 -14.33 -26.26
N ASN A 56 -2.49 -13.57 -25.64
CA ASN A 56 -3.67 -13.03 -26.34
C ASN A 56 -3.43 -11.66 -27.00
N PHE A 57 -2.52 -10.82 -26.48
CA PHE A 57 -2.33 -9.45 -26.96
C PHE A 57 -1.00 -9.21 -27.69
N PHE A 58 0.02 -10.04 -27.44
CA PHE A 58 1.41 -9.67 -27.74
C PHE A 58 2.18 -10.71 -28.58
N SER A 59 1.48 -11.70 -29.16
CA SER A 59 2.04 -12.63 -30.16
C SER A 59 3.37 -13.32 -29.78
N GLY A 60 3.65 -13.46 -28.47
CA GLY A 60 4.81 -14.17 -27.95
C GLY A 60 6.13 -13.39 -27.88
N SER A 61 6.15 -12.08 -28.13
CA SER A 61 7.40 -11.30 -28.01
C SER A 61 7.75 -11.04 -26.53
N ALA A 62 9.00 -11.30 -26.14
CA ALA A 62 9.46 -11.08 -24.77
C ALA A 62 9.63 -9.59 -24.42
N ILE A 63 9.77 -8.73 -25.43
CA ILE A 63 10.06 -7.30 -25.27
C ILE A 63 8.90 -6.58 -24.58
N GLU A 64 7.66 -7.00 -24.84
CA GLU A 64 6.47 -6.35 -24.29
C GLU A 64 6.30 -6.61 -22.79
N THR A 65 6.70 -7.78 -22.29
CA THR A 65 6.75 -8.06 -20.84
C THR A 65 7.72 -7.11 -20.12
N TRP A 66 8.86 -6.81 -20.75
CA TRP A 66 9.82 -5.83 -20.22
C TRP A 66 9.29 -4.40 -20.29
N VAL A 67 8.49 -4.05 -21.30
CA VAL A 67 7.82 -2.75 -21.39
C VAL A 67 6.79 -2.59 -20.27
N GLY A 68 5.94 -3.60 -20.02
CA GLY A 68 5.01 -3.60 -18.90
C GLY A 68 5.73 -3.38 -17.56
N PHE A 69 6.86 -4.06 -17.36
CA PHE A 69 7.71 -3.85 -16.19
C PHE A 69 8.30 -2.43 -16.14
N ALA A 70 8.82 -1.90 -17.25
CA ALA A 70 9.37 -0.55 -17.33
C ALA A 70 8.33 0.54 -17.00
N VAL A 71 7.08 0.37 -17.44
CA VAL A 71 5.98 1.28 -17.12
C VAL A 71 5.75 1.38 -15.62
N THR A 72 5.89 0.27 -14.87
CA THR A 72 5.72 0.30 -13.40
C THR A 72 6.76 1.17 -12.69
N PHE A 73 7.99 1.25 -13.20
CA PHE A 73 9.03 2.12 -12.65
C PHE A 73 8.71 3.61 -12.79
N VAL A 74 7.96 3.99 -13.82
CA VAL A 74 7.52 5.38 -14.02
C VAL A 74 6.21 5.64 -13.26
N ALA A 75 5.32 4.66 -13.23
CA ALA A 75 4.03 4.78 -12.54
C ALA A 75 4.19 4.99 -11.02
N ARG A 76 5.16 4.34 -10.37
CA ARG A 76 5.41 4.48 -8.92
C ARG A 76 5.79 5.91 -8.48
N PRO A 77 6.82 6.57 -9.05
CA PRO A 77 7.16 7.94 -8.67
C PRO A 77 6.05 8.92 -9.04
N PHE A 78 5.35 8.70 -10.16
CA PHE A 78 4.22 9.54 -10.56
C PHE A 78 3.06 9.43 -9.56
N GLY A 79 2.67 8.21 -9.19
CA GLY A 79 1.63 7.96 -8.19
C GLY A 79 2.01 8.53 -6.82
N GLY A 80 3.26 8.38 -6.40
CA GLY A 80 3.78 8.96 -5.16
C GLY A 80 3.77 10.49 -5.16
N PHE A 81 4.07 11.13 -6.29
CA PHE A 81 4.01 12.58 -6.42
C PHE A 81 2.57 13.11 -6.33
N VAL A 82 1.65 12.50 -7.08
CA VAL A 82 0.23 12.92 -7.12
C VAL A 82 -0.45 12.66 -5.77
N LEU A 83 -0.33 11.44 -5.23
CA LEU A 83 -0.94 11.08 -3.95
C LEU A 83 -0.25 11.76 -2.76
N GLY A 84 1.04 12.06 -2.85
CA GLY A 84 1.78 12.85 -1.87
C GLY A 84 1.29 14.30 -1.83
N TRP A 85 1.15 14.94 -3.00
CA TRP A 85 0.57 16.28 -3.08
C TRP A 85 -0.86 16.34 -2.53
N ILE A 86 -1.69 15.32 -2.81
CA ILE A 86 -3.04 15.20 -2.27
C ILE A 86 -3.01 14.95 -0.75
N ALA A 87 -2.09 14.12 -0.26
CA ALA A 87 -1.94 13.85 1.18
C ALA A 87 -1.60 15.11 1.96
N ASP A 88 -0.71 15.95 1.41
CA ASP A 88 -0.25 17.18 2.02
C ASP A 88 -1.34 18.26 2.03
N ARG A 89 -2.20 18.31 1.01
CA ARG A 89 -3.21 19.38 0.87
C ARG A 89 -4.60 19.02 1.41
N PHE A 90 -5.02 17.76 1.31
CA PHE A 90 -6.37 17.31 1.69
C PHE A 90 -6.34 16.36 2.91
N GLY A 91 -5.16 16.00 3.38
CA GLY A 91 -4.96 15.17 4.56
C GLY A 91 -4.77 13.68 4.24
N ARG A 92 -4.02 13.02 5.14
CA ARG A 92 -3.55 11.64 4.98
C ARG A 92 -4.67 10.60 4.81
N LYS A 93 -5.84 10.81 5.45
CA LYS A 93 -6.97 9.88 5.36
C LYS A 93 -7.54 9.79 3.95
N ILE A 94 -7.68 10.94 3.27
CA ILE A 94 -8.24 11.01 1.92
C ILE A 94 -7.28 10.37 0.92
N SER A 95 -5.97 10.65 1.04
CA SER A 95 -4.95 10.05 0.17
C SER A 95 -4.93 8.51 0.25
N VAL A 96 -5.04 7.95 1.47
CA VAL A 96 -5.16 6.50 1.65
C VAL A 96 -6.42 5.94 0.98
N GLN A 97 -7.58 6.58 1.17
CA GLN A 97 -8.82 6.13 0.54
C GLN A 97 -8.77 6.21 -1.00
N LEU A 98 -8.16 7.26 -1.55
CA LEU A 98 -7.96 7.43 -2.99
C LEU A 98 -7.02 6.36 -3.55
N SER A 99 -5.93 6.03 -2.85
CA SER A 99 -5.02 4.97 -3.25
C SER A 99 -5.74 3.62 -3.31
N LEU A 100 -6.50 3.26 -2.28
CA LEU A 100 -7.28 2.01 -2.28
C LEU A 100 -8.34 2.00 -3.37
N GLY A 101 -9.07 3.10 -3.55
CA GLY A 101 -10.07 3.21 -4.62
C GLY A 101 -9.46 3.08 -6.02
N GLY A 102 -8.32 3.72 -6.25
CA GLY A 102 -7.57 3.62 -7.51
C GLY A 102 -7.08 2.20 -7.79
N MET A 103 -6.58 1.50 -6.76
CA MET A 103 -6.20 0.09 -6.87
C MET A 103 -7.40 -0.77 -7.31
N ILE A 104 -8.55 -0.66 -6.64
CA ILE A 104 -9.76 -1.43 -6.99
C ILE A 104 -10.18 -1.18 -8.44
N VAL A 105 -10.15 0.09 -8.90
CA VAL A 105 -10.47 0.44 -10.29
C VAL A 105 -9.49 -0.20 -11.27
N ALA A 106 -8.19 -0.23 -10.94
CA ALA A 106 -7.18 -0.88 -11.76
C ALA A 106 -7.42 -2.40 -11.86
N THR A 107 -7.69 -3.07 -10.73
CA THR A 107 -7.97 -4.52 -10.68
C THR A 107 -9.22 -4.87 -11.49
N VAL A 108 -10.29 -4.08 -11.34
CA VAL A 108 -11.53 -4.27 -12.11
C VAL A 108 -11.25 -4.05 -13.60
N GLY A 109 -10.45 -3.04 -13.95
CA GLY A 109 -10.01 -2.80 -15.33
C GLY A 109 -9.25 -3.99 -15.92
N GLN A 110 -8.38 -4.64 -15.14
CA GLN A 110 -7.69 -5.86 -15.57
C GLN A 110 -8.65 -7.03 -15.81
N GLY A 111 -9.66 -7.18 -14.95
CA GLY A 111 -10.69 -8.22 -15.13
C GLY A 111 -11.66 -7.95 -16.28
N LEU A 112 -11.84 -6.69 -16.66
CA LEU A 112 -12.67 -6.27 -17.79
C LEU A 112 -11.90 -6.23 -19.12
N LEU A 113 -10.61 -6.54 -19.13
CA LEU A 113 -9.85 -6.65 -20.37
C LEU A 113 -10.50 -7.71 -21.27
N PRO A 114 -10.89 -7.36 -22.51
CA PRO A 114 -11.51 -8.32 -23.41
C PRO A 114 -10.50 -9.41 -23.73
N GLY A 115 -10.81 -10.66 -23.37
CA GLY A 115 -10.07 -11.81 -23.88
C GLY A 115 -10.33 -11.91 -25.38
N ALA A 116 -9.30 -11.67 -26.20
CA ALA A 116 -9.35 -12.08 -27.59
C ALA A 116 -9.34 -13.60 -27.61
N TYR A 117 -10.51 -14.19 -27.87
CA TYR A 117 -10.70 -15.61 -28.15
C TYR A 117 -10.27 -15.97 -29.57
#